data_AF-D4CSP0-F1
#
_entry.id   AF-D4CSP0-F1
#
_cell.length_a   1.000
_cell.length_b   1.000
_cell.length_c   1.000
_cell.angle_alpha   90.00
_cell.angle_beta   90.00
_cell.angle_gamma   90.00
#
_symmetry.space_group_name_H-M   'P 1'
#
loop_
_entity.id
_entity.type
_entity.pdbx_description
1 polymer ?
#
loop_
_entity_poly.entity_id
_entity_poly.type
_entity_poly.pdbx_seq_one_letter_code
_entity_poly.pdbx_strand_id
1 'polypeptide(L)'
;MNPSDEEYLKESVVSLAKHRILWLLVLMISATFTGLVIKKYEDILQSAVYLATFIPMLMDTGGNAGSQSATLVIRGIALEEIEFSDIFKVIWKELRVSILVGFILSAVNFIRIYYFTRSGLETSLVVAISMFLTVIMAKVVGGVLPLVAKSLKIDPAIMASPLITTIVDTAALIIFFKLSVIFLHI
;
A
#
# COMPACT_ATOMS: atom_id res chain seq x y z
N MET A 1 9.96 18.37 -9.59
CA MET A 1 8.78 18.98 -10.23
C MET A 1 8.68 20.35 -9.59
N ASN A 2 9.14 21.40 -10.27
CA ASN A 2 9.02 22.73 -9.71
C ASN A 2 7.53 23.12 -9.79
N PRO A 3 6.90 23.58 -8.71
CA PRO A 3 5.64 24.29 -8.82
C PRO A 3 5.82 25.39 -9.86
N SER A 4 4.83 25.64 -10.70
CA SER A 4 4.80 26.89 -11.44
C SER A 4 4.85 28.03 -10.41
N ASP A 5 5.61 29.10 -10.68
CA ASP A 5 5.64 30.28 -9.81
C ASP A 5 4.29 31.07 -9.86
N GLU A 6 3.31 30.56 -10.61
CA GLU A 6 1.96 31.11 -10.73
C GLU A 6 1.04 30.52 -9.63
N GLU A 7 0.20 31.36 -9.03
CA GLU A 7 -0.85 30.88 -8.14
C GLU A 7 -1.72 29.83 -8.85
N TYR A 8 -2.06 28.75 -8.15
CA TYR A 8 -2.79 27.60 -8.72
C TYR A 8 -4.03 27.95 -9.56
N LEU A 9 -4.81 28.97 -9.15
CA LEU A 9 -6.01 29.40 -9.85
C LEU A 9 -5.73 30.24 -11.10
N LYS A 10 -4.51 30.77 -11.22
CA LYS A 10 -4.04 31.56 -12.36
C LYS A 10 -3.36 30.67 -13.42
N GLU A 11 -2.79 29.54 -13.01
CA GLU A 11 -2.16 28.59 -13.92
C GLU A 11 -3.19 27.99 -14.89
N SER A 12 -2.89 28.01 -16.20
CA SER A 12 -3.78 27.45 -17.21
C SER A 12 -3.98 25.94 -17.05
N VAL A 13 -5.17 25.44 -17.40
CA VAL A 13 -5.51 23.99 -17.36
C VAL A 13 -4.49 23.14 -18.12
N VAL A 14 -4.02 23.62 -19.27
CA VAL A 14 -3.05 22.90 -20.10
C VAL A 14 -1.68 22.81 -19.43
N SER A 15 -1.26 23.86 -18.71
CA SER A 15 0.00 23.85 -17.95
C SER A 15 -0.07 22.83 -16.81
N LEU A 16 -1.14 22.88 -16.00
CA LEU A 16 -1.37 21.91 -14.92
C LEU A 16 -1.42 20.47 -15.45
N ALA A 17 -2.09 20.24 -16.58
CA ALA A 17 -2.16 18.93 -17.22
C ALA A 17 -0.76 18.42 -17.65
N LYS A 18 0.06 19.27 -18.27
CA LYS A 18 1.44 18.91 -18.67
C LYS A 18 2.32 18.56 -17.48
N HIS A 19 2.16 19.28 -16.36
CA HIS A 19 2.86 18.97 -15.14
C HIS A 19 2.44 17.59 -14.59
N ARG A 20 1.15 17.27 -14.56
CA ARG A 20 0.65 16.00 -13.98
C ARG A 20 0.79 14.78 -14.88
N ILE A 21 0.65 14.95 -16.20
CA ILE A 21 0.47 13.81 -17.12
C ILE A 21 1.66 12.86 -17.12
N LEU A 22 2.90 13.39 -17.06
CA LEU A 22 4.10 12.54 -17.04
C LEU A 22 4.08 11.61 -15.83
N TRP A 23 3.76 12.15 -14.66
CA TRP A 23 3.69 11.36 -13.44
C TRP A 23 2.52 10.37 -13.46
N LEU A 24 1.34 10.81 -13.88
CA LEU A 24 0.16 9.92 -14.01
C LEU A 24 0.41 8.77 -15.00
N LEU A 25 1.12 9.01 -16.10
CA LEU A 25 1.51 7.95 -17.05
C LEU A 25 2.46 6.94 -16.40
N VAL A 26 3.46 7.40 -15.63
CA VAL A 26 4.36 6.52 -14.89
C VAL A 26 3.58 5.64 -13.91
N LEU A 27 2.63 6.20 -13.17
CA LEU A 27 1.78 5.46 -12.23
C LEU A 27 0.88 4.45 -12.94
N MET A 28 0.26 4.86 -14.05
CA MET A 28 -0.59 3.98 -14.86
C MET A 28 0.20 2.79 -15.41
N ILE A 29 1.41 3.02 -15.91
CA ILE A 29 2.29 1.93 -16.39
C ILE A 29 2.73 1.06 -15.21
N SER A 30 3.06 1.64 -14.06
CA SER A 30 3.46 0.88 -12.88
C SER A 30 2.32 0.02 -12.32
N ALA A 31 1.07 0.46 -12.44
CA ALA A 31 -0.10 -0.34 -12.05
C ALA A 31 -0.24 -1.64 -12.86
N THR A 32 0.43 -1.76 -14.02
CA THR A 32 0.46 -3.02 -14.78
C THR A 32 1.10 -4.17 -14.00
N PHE A 33 2.04 -3.90 -13.08
CA PHE A 33 2.64 -4.93 -12.22
C PHE A 33 1.59 -5.63 -11.36
N THR A 34 0.69 -4.85 -10.75
CA THR A 34 -0.44 -5.37 -9.99
C THR A 34 -1.36 -6.21 -10.88
N GLY A 35 -1.66 -5.73 -12.09
CA GLY A 35 -2.46 -6.48 -13.08
C GLY A 35 -1.82 -7.80 -13.51
N LEU A 36 -0.50 -7.84 -13.65
CA LEU A 36 0.25 -9.06 -13.97
C LEU A 36 0.19 -10.09 -12.83
N VAL A 37 0.17 -9.65 -11.57
CA VAL A 37 -0.04 -10.54 -10.43
C VAL A 37 -1.43 -11.15 -10.48
N ILE A 38 -2.48 -10.35 -10.72
CA ILE A 38 -3.86 -10.86 -10.86
C ILE A 38 -3.93 -11.89 -12.00
N LYS A 39 -3.37 -11.56 -13.17
CA LYS A 39 -3.33 -12.46 -14.32
C LYS A 39 -2.59 -13.77 -14.02
N LYS A 40 -1.51 -13.72 -13.25
CA LYS A 40 -0.77 -14.93 -12.84
C LYS A 40 -1.62 -15.89 -12.00
N TYR A 41 -2.59 -15.37 -11.26
CA TYR A 41 -3.49 -16.15 -10.40
C TYR A 41 -4.93 -16.20 -10.97
N GLU A 42 -5.08 -16.04 -12.28
CA GLU A 42 -6.39 -16.07 -12.95
C GLU A 42 -7.13 -17.40 -12.74
N ASP A 43 -6.42 -18.53 -12.82
CA ASP A 43 -7.01 -19.87 -12.60
C ASP A 43 -7.62 -20.02 -11.20
N ILE A 44 -6.99 -19.41 -10.18
CA ILE A 44 -7.51 -19.37 -8.81
C ILE A 44 -8.80 -18.54 -8.76
N LEU A 45 -8.80 -17.37 -9.42
CA LEU A 45 -9.97 -16.50 -9.46
C LEU A 45 -11.13 -17.14 -10.23
N GLN A 46 -10.86 -17.92 -11.27
CA GLN A 46 -11.88 -18.69 -11.98
C GLN A 46 -12.49 -19.77 -11.09
N SER A 47 -11.67 -20.41 -10.25
CA SER A 47 -12.11 -21.43 -9.28
C SER A 47 -12.89 -20.82 -8.11
N ALA A 48 -12.58 -19.58 -7.72
CA ALA A 48 -13.19 -18.89 -6.59
C ALA A 48 -13.38 -17.39 -6.86
N VAL A 49 -14.35 -17.04 -7.71
CA VAL A 49 -14.61 -15.65 -8.15
C VAL A 49 -14.86 -14.68 -6.98
N TYR A 50 -15.46 -15.17 -5.89
CA TYR A 50 -15.73 -14.34 -4.71
C TYR A 50 -14.45 -13.78 -4.06
N LEU A 51 -13.28 -14.39 -4.28
CA LEU A 51 -11.99 -13.88 -3.77
C LEU A 51 -11.67 -12.49 -4.33
N ALA A 52 -12.12 -12.19 -5.56
CA ALA A 52 -11.94 -10.87 -6.16
C ALA A 52 -12.59 -9.74 -5.35
N THR A 53 -13.62 -10.05 -4.56
CA THR A 53 -14.32 -9.04 -3.73
C THR A 53 -13.45 -8.52 -2.57
N PHE A 54 -12.39 -9.25 -2.18
CA PHE A 54 -11.49 -8.85 -1.11
C PHE A 54 -10.27 -8.05 -1.60
N ILE A 55 -9.98 -8.09 -2.92
CA ILE A 55 -8.84 -7.41 -3.53
C ILE A 55 -8.83 -5.90 -3.23
N PRO A 56 -9.90 -5.13 -3.51
CA PRO A 56 -9.88 -3.69 -3.30
C PRO A 56 -9.66 -3.31 -1.83
N MET A 57 -10.24 -4.08 -0.91
CA MET A 57 -10.14 -3.83 0.52
C MET A 57 -8.73 -4.09 1.06
N LEU A 58 -8.04 -5.13 0.59
CA LEU A 58 -6.65 -5.41 0.95
C LEU A 58 -5.70 -4.32 0.41
N MET A 59 -5.87 -3.96 -0.87
CA MET A 59 -5.08 -2.92 -1.53
C MET A 59 -5.25 -1.56 -0.84
N ASP A 60 -6.49 -1.12 -0.65
CA ASP A 60 -6.79 0.18 -0.06
C ASP A 60 -6.33 0.28 1.40
N THR A 61 -6.57 -0.76 2.21
CA THR A 61 -6.12 -0.75 3.61
C THR A 61 -4.59 -0.72 3.70
N GLY A 62 -3.90 -1.46 2.83
CA GLY A 62 -2.45 -1.42 2.72
C GLY A 62 -1.94 -0.03 2.30
N GLY A 63 -2.46 0.52 1.21
CA GLY A 63 -2.08 1.84 0.71
C GLY A 63 -2.29 2.96 1.75
N ASN A 64 -3.42 2.93 2.46
CA ASN A 64 -3.73 3.88 3.53
C ASN A 64 -2.80 3.73 4.74
N ALA A 65 -2.52 2.49 5.17
CA ALA A 65 -1.60 2.23 6.28
C ALA A 65 -0.17 2.69 5.97
N GLY A 66 0.31 2.44 4.76
CA GLY A 66 1.63 2.88 4.32
C GLY A 66 1.72 4.40 4.15
N SER A 67 0.69 5.02 3.56
CA SER A 67 0.64 6.49 3.40
C SER A 67 0.57 7.21 4.76
N GLN A 68 -0.11 6.63 5.76
CA GLN A 68 -0.10 7.15 7.13
C GLN A 68 1.32 7.17 7.71
N SER A 69 2.06 6.07 7.60
CA SER A 69 3.45 6.01 8.09
C SER A 69 4.35 6.99 7.33
N ALA A 70 4.24 7.02 6.00
CA ALA A 70 5.03 7.92 5.17
C ALA A 70 4.81 9.39 5.52
N THR A 71 3.56 9.80 5.72
CA THR A 71 3.23 11.18 6.09
C THR A 71 3.92 11.59 7.39
N LEU A 72 3.94 10.71 8.39
CA LEU A 72 4.59 10.97 9.68
C LEU A 72 6.12 11.05 9.53
N VAL A 73 6.72 10.15 8.74
CA VAL A 73 8.17 10.17 8.50
C VAL A 73 8.59 11.37 7.66
N ILE A 74 7.85 11.73 6.61
CA ILE A 74 8.09 12.94 5.81
C ILE A 74 8.04 14.18 6.69
N ARG A 75 7.06 14.26 7.60
CA ARG A 75 6.98 15.36 8.56
C ARG A 75 8.20 15.38 9.49
N GLY A 76 8.60 14.23 10.04
CA GLY A 76 9.80 14.15 10.88
C GLY A 76 11.08 14.52 10.14
N ILE A 77 11.20 14.16 8.85
CA ILE A 77 12.27 14.59 7.95
C ILE A 77 12.29 16.12 7.80
N ALA A 78 11.11 16.73 7.59
CA ALA A 78 10.97 18.17 7.36
C ALA A 78 11.19 19.00 8.63
N LEU A 79 10.91 18.43 9.81
CA LEU A 79 11.19 19.03 11.11
C LEU A 79 12.61 18.72 11.63
N GLU A 80 13.45 18.07 10.83
CA GLU A 80 14.81 17.65 11.20
C GLU A 80 14.85 16.70 12.43
N GLU A 81 13.74 16.06 12.76
CA GLU A 81 13.60 15.09 13.86
C GLU A 81 14.05 13.67 13.44
N ILE A 82 14.08 13.40 12.13
CA ILE A 82 14.43 12.08 11.57
C ILE A 82 15.45 12.25 10.45
N GLU A 83 16.56 11.51 10.58
CA GLU A 83 17.58 11.41 9.55
C GLU A 83 17.63 10.01 8.93
N PHE A 84 18.34 9.87 7.81
CA PHE A 84 18.53 8.56 7.17
C PHE A 84 19.25 7.55 8.08
N SER A 85 20.13 8.03 8.98
CA SER A 85 20.82 7.23 9.99
C SER A 85 19.85 6.52 10.96
N ASP A 86 18.62 7.02 11.11
CA ASP A 86 17.58 6.44 11.96
C ASP A 86 16.73 5.36 11.28
N ILE A 87 17.04 4.97 10.03
CA ILE A 87 16.25 4.00 9.25
C ILE A 87 15.88 2.73 10.03
N PHE A 88 16.82 2.13 10.76
CA PHE A 88 16.56 0.93 11.55
C PHE A 88 15.67 1.21 12.77
N LYS A 89 15.78 2.40 13.38
CA LYS A 89 14.89 2.82 14.47
C LYS A 89 13.46 3.04 13.97
N VAL A 90 13.32 3.62 12.77
CA VAL A 90 12.03 3.82 12.10
C VAL A 90 11.40 2.48 11.76
N ILE A 91 12.14 1.56 11.13
CA ILE A 91 11.66 0.19 10.84
C ILE A 91 11.19 -0.49 12.12
N TRP A 92 11.98 -0.44 13.20
CA TRP A 92 11.64 -1.08 14.46
C TRP A 92 10.41 -0.46 15.14
N LYS A 93 10.23 0.86 15.04
CA LYS A 93 9.05 1.55 15.55
C LYS A 93 7.81 1.16 14.74
N GLU A 94 7.89 1.21 13.41
CA GLU A 94 6.78 0.88 12.51
C GLU A 94 6.38 -0.58 12.59
N LEU A 95 7.33 -1.50 12.74
CA LEU A 95 7.02 -2.91 12.95
C LEU A 95 6.14 -3.11 14.18
N ARG A 96 6.50 -2.53 15.34
CA ARG A 96 5.71 -2.64 16.58
C ARG A 96 4.34 -2.00 16.45
N VAL A 97 4.26 -0.82 15.85
CA VAL A 97 2.98 -0.14 15.58
C VAL A 97 2.11 -0.98 14.66
N SER A 98 2.70 -1.57 13.62
CA SER A 98 1.99 -2.38 12.63
C SER A 98 1.47 -3.71 13.17
N ILE A 99 2.18 -4.34 14.11
CA ILE A 99 1.68 -5.54 14.81
C ILE A 99 0.40 -5.20 15.58
N LEU A 100 0.40 -4.11 16.35
CA LEU A 100 -0.77 -3.70 17.14
C LEU A 100 -1.96 -3.33 16.23
N VAL A 101 -1.73 -2.42 15.28
CA VAL A 101 -2.78 -1.94 14.37
C VAL A 101 -3.26 -3.05 13.44
N GLY A 102 -2.33 -3.82 12.89
CA GLY A 102 -2.62 -4.94 12.00
C GLY A 102 -3.43 -6.02 12.69
N PHE A 103 -3.13 -6.36 13.96
CA PHE A 103 -3.89 -7.35 14.71
C PHE A 103 -5.34 -6.91 14.88
N ILE A 104 -5.57 -5.67 15.31
CA ILE A 104 -6.92 -5.12 15.52
C ILE A 104 -7.70 -5.10 14.20
N LEU A 105 -7.10 -4.55 13.13
CA LEU A 105 -7.75 -4.48 11.81
C LEU A 105 -8.10 -5.89 11.28
N SER A 106 -7.19 -6.85 11.44
CA SER A 106 -7.38 -8.21 10.96
C SER A 106 -8.42 -8.97 11.76
N ALA A 107 -8.46 -8.78 13.08
CA ALA A 107 -9.48 -9.38 13.94
C ALA A 107 -10.88 -8.83 13.62
N VAL A 108 -11.01 -7.51 13.46
CA VAL A 108 -12.29 -6.89 13.04
C VAL A 108 -12.69 -7.35 11.65
N ASN A 109 -11.74 -7.44 10.71
CA ASN A 109 -11.98 -7.92 9.35
C ASN A 109 -12.42 -9.39 9.34
N PHE A 110 -11.81 -10.25 10.17
CA PHE A 110 -12.22 -11.64 10.34
C PHE A 110 -13.69 -11.73 10.79
N ILE A 111 -14.05 -11.01 11.85
CA ILE A 111 -15.43 -10.98 12.38
C ILE A 111 -16.39 -10.47 11.30
N ARG A 112 -16.02 -9.41 10.58
CA ARG A 112 -16.83 -8.84 9.49
C ARG A 112 -17.11 -9.89 8.41
N ILE A 113 -16.07 -10.55 7.90
CA ILE A 113 -16.20 -11.50 6.80
C ILE A 113 -16.96 -12.76 7.25
N TYR A 114 -16.66 -13.26 8.45
CA TYR A 114 -17.27 -14.48 8.95
C TYR A 114 -18.78 -14.32 9.20
N TYR A 115 -19.20 -13.23 9.87
CA TYR A 115 -20.60 -13.05 10.26
C TYR A 115 -21.46 -12.32 9.22
N PHE A 116 -20.91 -11.30 8.55
CA PHE A 116 -21.70 -10.45 7.65
C PHE A 116 -21.58 -10.89 6.20
N THR A 117 -20.38 -11.18 5.71
CA THR A 117 -20.17 -11.67 4.34
C THR A 117 -20.46 -13.17 4.23
N ARG A 118 -20.37 -13.92 5.33
CA ARG A 118 -20.63 -15.36 5.43
C ARG A 118 -19.80 -16.20 4.45
N SER A 119 -18.55 -15.81 4.23
CA SER A 119 -17.66 -16.44 3.23
C SER A 119 -16.96 -17.73 3.70
N GLY A 120 -17.35 -18.27 4.87
CA GLY A 120 -16.74 -19.44 5.47
C GLY A 120 -15.50 -19.13 6.33
N LEU A 121 -15.14 -20.06 7.21
CA LEU A 121 -14.04 -19.91 8.16
C LEU A 121 -12.68 -19.74 7.45
N GLU A 122 -12.40 -20.59 6.47
CA GLU A 122 -11.11 -20.61 5.77
C GLU A 122 -10.86 -19.30 5.02
N THR A 123 -11.82 -18.83 4.22
CA THR A 123 -11.74 -17.52 3.56
C THR A 123 -11.55 -16.39 4.56
N SER A 124 -12.30 -16.42 5.68
CA SER A 124 -12.20 -15.37 6.69
C SER A 124 -10.80 -15.32 7.29
N LEU A 125 -10.19 -16.48 7.56
CA LEU A 125 -8.80 -16.60 8.03
C LEU A 125 -7.79 -16.13 6.97
N VAL A 126 -7.93 -16.58 5.72
CA VAL A 126 -7.05 -16.18 4.61
C VAL A 126 -7.02 -14.66 4.49
N VAL A 127 -8.19 -14.02 4.43
CA VAL A 127 -8.27 -12.56 4.26
C VAL A 127 -7.76 -11.82 5.51
N ALA A 128 -8.02 -12.33 6.71
CA ALA A 128 -7.52 -11.72 7.94
C ALA A 128 -5.99 -11.81 8.06
N ILE A 129 -5.39 -12.98 7.78
CA ILE A 129 -3.93 -13.16 7.80
C ILE A 129 -3.28 -12.31 6.68
N SER A 130 -3.91 -12.28 5.49
CA SER A 130 -3.44 -11.44 4.39
C SER A 130 -3.45 -9.95 4.77
N MET A 131 -4.50 -9.49 5.45
CA MET A 131 -4.59 -8.12 5.95
C MET A 131 -3.49 -7.82 6.96
N PHE A 132 -3.26 -8.73 7.91
CA PHE A 132 -2.24 -8.56 8.95
C PHE A 132 -0.84 -8.35 8.35
N LEU A 133 -0.46 -9.24 7.43
CA LEU A 133 0.84 -9.18 6.76
C LEU A 133 0.95 -7.97 5.84
N THR A 134 -0.13 -7.62 5.13
CA THR A 134 -0.19 -6.42 4.28
C THR A 134 0.03 -5.15 5.10
N VAL A 135 -0.62 -5.01 6.26
CA VAL A 135 -0.46 -3.82 7.13
C VAL A 135 0.96 -3.71 7.68
N ILE A 136 1.58 -4.83 8.07
CA ILE A 136 2.98 -4.85 8.50
C ILE A 136 3.89 -4.34 7.39
N MET A 137 3.77 -4.93 6.20
CA MET A 137 4.60 -4.53 5.07
C MET A 137 4.36 -3.07 4.68
N ALA A 138 3.10 -2.65 4.62
CA ALA A 138 2.73 -1.29 4.25
C ALA A 138 3.35 -0.25 5.16
N LYS A 139 3.31 -0.45 6.49
CA LYS A 139 3.91 0.48 7.45
C LYS A 139 5.42 0.51 7.37
N VAL A 140 6.07 -0.65 7.19
CA VAL A 140 7.53 -0.69 7.01
C VAL A 140 7.94 0.02 5.71
N VAL A 141 7.28 -0.28 4.59
CA VAL A 141 7.54 0.39 3.31
C VAL A 141 7.26 1.89 3.41
N GLY A 142 6.14 2.27 4.02
CA GLY A 142 5.76 3.66 4.25
C GLY A 142 6.77 4.43 5.10
N GLY A 143 7.35 3.81 6.11
CA GLY A 143 8.37 4.45 6.95
C GLY A 143 9.74 4.54 6.29
N VAL A 144 10.11 3.56 5.45
CA VAL A 144 11.44 3.49 4.82
C VAL A 144 11.52 4.32 3.54
N LEU A 145 10.48 4.29 2.71
CA LEU A 145 10.53 4.89 1.37
C LEU A 145 10.85 6.40 1.40
N PRO A 146 10.29 7.22 2.33
CA PRO A 146 10.66 8.63 2.44
C PRO A 146 12.13 8.87 2.78
N LEU A 147 12.72 8.03 3.63
CA LEU A 147 14.14 8.13 4.02
C LEU A 147 15.03 7.81 2.83
N VAL A 148 14.69 6.75 2.08
CA VAL A 148 15.40 6.38 0.86
C VAL A 148 15.29 7.50 -0.17
N ALA A 149 14.10 8.06 -0.40
CA ALA A 149 13.90 9.18 -1.31
C ALA A 149 14.79 10.39 -0.92
N LYS A 150 14.80 10.78 0.36
CA LYS A 150 15.68 11.85 0.87
C LYS A 150 17.15 11.57 0.58
N SER A 151 17.61 10.33 0.82
CA SER A 151 19.01 9.94 0.58
C SER A 151 19.41 10.03 -0.91
N LEU A 152 18.46 9.80 -1.81
CA LEU A 152 18.63 9.94 -3.26
C LEU A 152 18.39 11.37 -3.76
N LYS A 153 18.18 12.34 -2.87
CA LYS A 153 17.84 13.75 -3.19
C LYS A 153 16.55 13.89 -4.01
N ILE A 154 15.62 12.95 -3.85
CA ILE A 154 14.28 12.99 -4.43
C ILE A 154 13.33 13.53 -3.37
N ASP A 155 12.38 14.39 -3.76
CA ASP A 155 11.35 14.90 -2.86
C ASP A 155 10.46 13.73 -2.34
N PRO A 156 10.52 13.43 -1.03
CA PRO A 156 9.74 12.36 -0.44
C PRO A 156 8.23 12.56 -0.57
N ALA A 157 7.74 13.80 -0.58
CA ALA A 157 6.31 14.11 -0.62
C ALA A 157 5.67 13.77 -1.97
N ILE A 158 6.43 13.93 -3.07
CA ILE A 158 5.96 13.63 -4.43
C ILE A 158 6.00 12.11 -4.69
N MET A 159 7.05 11.45 -4.21
CA MET A 159 7.35 10.06 -4.54
C MET A 159 6.60 9.06 -3.65
N ALA A 160 6.48 9.32 -2.35
CA ALA A 160 6.19 8.27 -1.39
C ALA A 160 4.81 7.64 -1.60
N SER A 161 3.73 8.43 -1.60
CA SER A 161 2.37 7.88 -1.62
C SER A 161 2.07 6.99 -2.85
N PRO A 162 2.38 7.42 -4.10
CA PRO A 162 2.08 6.59 -5.27
C PRO A 162 2.93 5.31 -5.42
N LEU A 163 4.19 5.34 -4.96
CA LEU A 163 5.05 4.16 -4.99
C LEU A 163 4.71 3.18 -3.87
N ILE A 164 4.29 3.68 -2.70
CA ILE A 164 3.79 2.86 -1.61
C ILE A 164 2.62 2.02 -2.10
N THR A 165 1.60 2.62 -2.71
CA THR A 165 0.42 1.88 -3.17
C THR A 165 0.80 0.79 -4.16
N THR A 166 1.61 1.09 -5.18
CA THR A 166 2.02 0.09 -6.17
C THR A 166 2.77 -1.10 -5.55
N ILE A 167 3.73 -0.83 -4.65
CA ILE A 167 4.53 -1.87 -3.97
C ILE A 167 3.64 -2.71 -3.06
N VAL A 168 2.82 -2.04 -2.25
CA VAL A 168 1.95 -2.69 -1.26
C VAL A 168 0.86 -3.49 -1.94
N ASP A 169 0.24 -2.97 -3.01
CA ASP A 169 -0.78 -3.67 -3.78
C ASP A 169 -0.24 -4.98 -4.37
N THR A 170 0.92 -4.88 -5.03
CA THR A 170 1.59 -6.05 -5.62
C THR A 170 1.86 -7.11 -4.55
N ALA A 171 2.40 -6.70 -3.40
CA ALA A 171 2.73 -7.63 -2.34
C ALA A 171 1.48 -8.19 -1.61
N ALA A 172 0.46 -7.37 -1.39
CA ALA A 172 -0.80 -7.76 -0.78
C ALA A 172 -1.47 -8.85 -1.61
N LEU A 173 -1.49 -8.71 -2.94
CA LEU A 173 -2.03 -9.72 -3.84
C LEU A 173 -1.19 -11.00 -3.84
N ILE A 174 0.14 -10.90 -3.85
CA ILE A 174 1.00 -12.09 -3.76
C ILE A 174 0.75 -12.85 -2.45
N ILE A 175 0.65 -12.15 -1.32
CA ILE A 175 0.34 -12.74 -0.02
C ILE A 175 -1.04 -13.40 -0.05
N PHE A 176 -2.04 -12.66 -0.52
CA PHE A 176 -3.43 -13.11 -0.56
C PHE A 176 -3.59 -14.38 -1.40
N PHE A 177 -3.13 -14.37 -2.65
CA PHE A 177 -3.27 -15.54 -3.52
C PHE A 177 -2.46 -16.73 -3.02
N LYS A 178 -1.25 -16.54 -2.50
CA LYS A 178 -0.48 -17.65 -1.90
C LYS A 178 -1.20 -18.28 -0.72
N LEU A 179 -1.79 -17.46 0.15
CA LEU A 179 -2.56 -17.98 1.28
C LEU A 179 -3.85 -18.66 0.82
N SER A 180 -4.52 -18.15 -0.22
CA SER A 180 -5.67 -18.82 -0.84
C SER A 180 -5.30 -20.22 -1.33
N VAL A 181 -4.17 -20.38 -2.06
CA VAL A 181 -3.70 -21.71 -2.50
C VAL A 181 -3.47 -22.65 -1.31
N ILE A 182 -2.77 -22.17 -0.29
CA ILE A 182 -2.37 -23.00 0.86
C ILE A 182 -3.56 -23.43 1.71
N PHE A 183 -4.51 -22.53 1.96
CA PHE A 183 -5.61 -22.78 2.90
C PHE A 183 -6.85 -23.34 2.21
N LEU A 184 -7.19 -22.85 1.03
CA LEU A 184 -8.41 -23.25 0.31
C LEU A 184 -8.15 -24.45 -0.62
N HIS A 185 -6.89 -24.86 -0.80
CA HIS A 185 -6.49 -25.98 -1.64
C HIS A 185 -6.97 -25.85 -3.10
N ILE A 186 -6.91 -24.62 -3.62
CA ILE A 186 -7.27 -24.24 -5.00
C ILE A 186 -6.09 -23.68 -5.78
#